data_AF-A0A2E9Q602-F1
#
_entry.id   AF-A0A2E9Q602-F1
#
_cell.length_a   1.000
_cell.length_b   1.000
_cell.length_c   1.000
_cell.angle_alpha   90.00
_cell.angle_beta   90.00
_cell.angle_gamma   90.00
#
_symmetry.space_group_name_H-M   'P 1'
#
loop_
_entity.id
_entity.type
_entity.pdbx_description
1 polymer ?
#
loop_
_entity_poly.entity_id
_entity_poly.type
_entity_poly.pdbx_seq_one_letter_code
_entity_poly.pdbx_strand_id
1 'polypeptide(L)'
;MPGGKTLIWTLVFLTSTVALDRLIFDYLIFQPANHSGWDSYRWYNFEWILRDAERSFSRLDDPDSDTDGTIQSQEAHISEGQSGPARAETDPLASPGKPLRIIVLGSSIARYSIQKEIMQQLLEQRLQRRVVVQIISHAAMMPEDAYHYVDRINEMEPDLVVYPVAMVDFELEHLMPPHIPGPFYDERAHFEFLKKRVPAQRFYPASFALDHSDRLTLTEIASGFMSGMLAGIRYSDQWWDPLEFNRRASKDKPLRSYIYYQGNPLAGGVYRDGKTSGCVAFPASYAGDVLTFEVPPELYNPDFSVEIEWLSDGSSPLRIDSELARMWEPHWEDRFRYPPSLLEDENVQRQMFFQDPCELNADVVARKTHKPDGSGWQKISLSPEQQKGWIRLRLSHVIWNYRLQPLDKSNRRYGEGLRMPGQFGLKEAPVNQVQHRRWFLEDQRLMELSDQQYLQDYMDRIQPPDWRNRPPVIPFNNLRIVKSFLPALPFKPVPQMARLFNVRERLDAPMLLIMNPENPVESAVFSGSQYFQDFVTYLRKQHSSGFAEIHDELPMQYFADPHHFTYFGMLRMAPRYADLIEAALAHRSAIRSGVQ
;
A
#
# COMPACT_ATOMS: atom_id res chain seq x y z
N MET A 1 33.11 -51.21 4.44
CA MET A 1 32.11 -50.47 5.25
C MET A 1 30.84 -50.26 4.42
N PRO A 2 29.70 -50.85 4.82
CA PRO A 2 28.44 -50.74 4.06
C PRO A 2 27.77 -49.34 4.10
N GLY A 3 28.19 -48.44 5.00
CA GLY A 3 27.53 -47.15 5.23
C GLY A 3 27.75 -46.06 4.17
N GLY A 4 28.79 -46.17 3.32
CA GLY A 4 29.11 -45.13 2.35
C GLY A 4 28.04 -44.94 1.27
N LYS A 5 27.46 -46.04 0.77
CA LYS A 5 26.38 -45.98 -0.23
C LYS A 5 25.09 -45.40 0.37
N THR A 6 24.75 -45.79 1.61
CA THR A 6 23.56 -45.27 2.29
C THR A 6 23.67 -43.78 2.54
N LEU A 7 24.82 -43.29 3.03
CA LEU A 7 25.04 -41.85 3.26
C LEU A 7 24.91 -41.05 1.95
N ILE A 8 25.49 -41.53 0.85
CA ILE A 8 25.37 -40.87 -0.46
C ILE A 8 23.90 -40.79 -0.88
N TRP A 9 23.14 -41.89 -0.79
CA TRP A 9 21.71 -41.88 -1.15
C TRP A 9 20.88 -40.95 -0.26
N THR A 10 21.17 -40.88 1.04
CA THR A 10 20.52 -39.92 1.95
C THR A 10 20.82 -38.48 1.56
N LEU A 11 22.08 -38.14 1.26
CA LEU A 11 22.46 -36.80 0.83
C LEU A 11 21.84 -36.42 -0.51
N VAL A 12 21.81 -37.36 -1.47
CA VAL A 12 21.15 -37.17 -2.76
C VAL A 12 19.66 -36.91 -2.57
N PHE A 13 18.97 -37.72 -1.75
CA PHE A 13 17.56 -37.52 -1.45
C PHE A 13 17.29 -36.15 -0.83
N LEU A 14 18.01 -35.79 0.25
CA LEU A 14 17.84 -34.49 0.91
C LEU A 14 18.09 -33.31 -0.03
N THR A 15 19.16 -33.37 -0.82
CA THR A 15 19.49 -32.32 -1.80
C THR A 15 18.41 -32.22 -2.87
N SER A 16 17.89 -33.35 -3.34
CA SER A 16 16.84 -33.39 -4.35
C SER A 16 15.51 -32.85 -3.82
N THR A 17 15.19 -33.13 -2.54
CA THR A 17 14.01 -32.56 -1.87
C THR A 17 14.12 -31.05 -1.75
N VAL A 18 15.26 -30.52 -1.31
CA VAL A 18 15.50 -29.06 -1.22
C VAL A 18 15.44 -28.42 -2.61
N ALA A 19 16.06 -29.04 -3.61
CA ALA A 19 16.06 -28.53 -4.99
C ALA A 19 14.64 -28.50 -5.59
N LEU A 20 13.86 -29.56 -5.39
CA LEU A 20 12.47 -29.61 -5.86
C LEU A 20 11.58 -28.59 -5.15
N ASP A 21 11.73 -28.47 -3.83
CA ASP A 21 11.03 -27.47 -3.02
C ASP A 21 11.31 -26.05 -3.54
N ARG A 22 12.58 -25.71 -3.76
CA ARG A 22 12.98 -24.41 -4.30
C ARG A 22 12.47 -24.19 -5.71
N LEU A 23 12.54 -25.20 -6.57
CA LEU A 23 11.99 -25.10 -7.92
C LEU A 23 10.49 -24.80 -7.90
N ILE A 24 9.73 -25.47 -7.04
CA ILE A 24 8.28 -25.23 -6.92
C ILE A 24 8.01 -23.81 -6.41
N PHE A 25 8.61 -23.41 -5.29
CA PHE A 25 8.28 -22.13 -4.69
C PHE A 25 8.85 -20.94 -5.47
N ASP A 26 10.13 -20.99 -5.83
CA ASP A 26 10.79 -19.85 -6.46
C ASP A 26 10.28 -19.65 -7.89
N TYR A 27 9.99 -20.72 -8.64
CA TYR A 27 9.60 -20.64 -10.05
C TYR A 27 8.09 -20.77 -10.29
N LEU A 28 7.37 -21.62 -9.57
CA LEU A 28 5.93 -21.82 -9.82
C LEU A 28 5.03 -20.93 -8.94
N ILE A 29 5.51 -20.49 -7.78
CA ILE A 29 4.69 -19.72 -6.83
C ILE A 29 5.02 -18.23 -6.85
N PHE A 30 6.30 -17.86 -6.83
CA PHE A 30 6.75 -16.47 -6.70
C PHE A 30 7.18 -15.78 -8.00
N GLN A 31 7.30 -16.50 -9.12
CA GLN A 31 7.51 -15.87 -10.44
C GLN A 31 6.24 -15.41 -11.16
N PRO A 32 5.10 -16.12 -11.09
CA PRO A 32 3.90 -15.66 -11.79
C PRO A 32 3.49 -14.25 -11.40
N ALA A 33 2.78 -13.58 -12.32
CA ALA A 33 2.24 -12.25 -12.07
C ALA A 33 1.29 -12.28 -10.86
N ASN A 34 1.45 -11.28 -10.00
CA ASN A 34 0.66 -11.17 -8.79
C ASN A 34 -0.54 -10.26 -9.05
N HIS A 35 -1.74 -10.83 -9.15
CA HIS A 35 -2.96 -10.04 -9.39
C HIS A 35 -3.54 -9.44 -8.10
N SER A 36 -3.01 -9.84 -6.94
CA SER A 36 -3.57 -9.41 -5.67
C SER A 36 -3.29 -7.92 -5.42
N GLY A 37 -4.32 -7.25 -4.89
CA GLY A 37 -4.24 -5.84 -4.57
C GLY A 37 -3.57 -5.58 -3.23
N TRP A 38 -3.39 -4.29 -2.97
CA TRP A 38 -3.00 -3.74 -1.67
C TRP A 38 -3.59 -4.51 -0.48
N ASP A 39 -2.79 -4.83 0.53
CA ASP A 39 -3.20 -5.52 1.78
C ASP A 39 -3.82 -6.93 1.66
N SER A 40 -3.94 -7.50 0.45
CA SER A 40 -4.30 -8.91 0.25
C SER A 40 -3.11 -9.82 0.57
N TYR A 41 -3.34 -11.10 0.89
CA TYR A 41 -2.31 -12.15 1.06
C TYR A 41 -0.93 -11.66 1.59
N ARG A 42 -0.92 -10.95 2.72
CA ARG A 42 0.20 -10.08 3.14
C ARG A 42 1.58 -10.71 3.09
N TRP A 43 1.69 -11.99 3.49
CA TRP A 43 2.97 -12.69 3.48
C TRP A 43 3.47 -13.02 2.07
N TYR A 44 2.57 -13.46 1.19
CA TYR A 44 2.87 -13.77 -0.21
C TYR A 44 3.29 -12.49 -0.92
N ASN A 45 2.54 -11.44 -0.65
CA ASN A 45 2.75 -10.11 -1.21
C ASN A 45 4.10 -9.52 -0.83
N PHE A 46 4.54 -9.65 0.43
CA PHE A 46 5.86 -9.22 0.83
C PHE A 46 6.98 -9.99 0.11
N GLU A 47 6.93 -11.32 0.11
CA GLU A 47 7.96 -12.14 -0.56
C GLU A 47 7.98 -11.93 -2.07
N TRP A 48 6.81 -11.77 -2.69
CA TRP A 48 6.71 -11.47 -4.10
C TRP A 48 7.36 -10.12 -4.43
N ILE A 49 7.08 -9.06 -3.67
CA ILE A 49 7.70 -7.73 -3.87
C ILE A 49 9.20 -7.79 -3.67
N LEU A 50 9.67 -8.44 -2.61
CA LEU A 50 11.09 -8.49 -2.30
C LEU A 50 11.87 -9.16 -3.44
N ARG A 51 11.34 -10.27 -3.98
CA ARG A 51 11.88 -10.94 -5.15
C ARG A 51 11.73 -10.13 -6.43
N ASP A 52 10.65 -9.37 -6.57
CA ASP A 52 10.44 -8.48 -7.70
C ASP A 52 11.44 -7.33 -7.72
N ALA A 53 11.75 -6.75 -6.55
CA ALA A 53 12.79 -5.75 -6.37
C ALA A 53 14.16 -6.31 -6.75
N GLU A 54 14.52 -7.52 -6.28
CA GLU A 54 15.76 -8.22 -6.64
C GLU A 54 15.89 -8.37 -8.17
N ARG A 55 14.86 -8.94 -8.82
CA ARG A 55 14.84 -9.11 -10.28
C ARG A 55 14.88 -7.78 -11.03
N SER A 56 14.19 -6.77 -10.51
CA SER A 56 14.13 -5.45 -11.15
C SER A 56 15.49 -4.77 -11.13
N PHE A 57 16.25 -4.86 -10.04
CA PHE A 57 17.60 -4.30 -9.99
C PHE A 57 18.63 -5.12 -10.77
N SER A 58 18.56 -6.45 -10.74
CA SER A 58 19.44 -7.30 -11.57
C SER A 58 19.29 -7.02 -13.06
N ARG A 59 18.06 -6.77 -13.54
CA ARG A 59 17.82 -6.40 -14.95
C ARG A 59 18.52 -5.12 -15.37
N LEU A 60 18.74 -4.17 -14.45
CA LEU A 60 19.44 -2.91 -14.77
C LEU A 60 20.94 -3.09 -15.00
N ASP A 61 21.51 -4.24 -14.61
CA ASP A 61 22.93 -4.56 -14.83
C ASP A 61 23.19 -5.30 -16.15
N ASP A 62 22.14 -5.72 -16.86
CA ASP A 62 22.28 -6.44 -18.13
C ASP A 62 22.37 -5.46 -19.30
N PRO A 63 23.54 -5.32 -19.95
CA PRO A 63 23.75 -4.37 -21.05
C PRO A 63 22.96 -4.70 -22.33
N ASP A 64 22.43 -5.93 -22.46
CA ASP A 64 21.55 -6.32 -23.58
C ASP A 64 20.06 -6.14 -23.25
N SER A 65 19.72 -5.65 -22.05
CA SER A 65 18.33 -5.45 -21.60
C SER A 65 17.65 -4.18 -22.12
N ASP A 66 18.05 -3.67 -23.29
CA ASP A 66 17.35 -2.62 -24.04
C ASP A 66 15.98 -3.10 -24.60
N THR A 67 15.34 -4.03 -23.89
CA THR A 67 13.98 -4.47 -24.10
C THR A 67 13.07 -3.82 -23.07
N ASP A 68 12.71 -2.56 -23.34
CA ASP A 68 11.43 -1.97 -22.91
C ASP A 68 10.22 -2.65 -23.62
N GLY A 69 10.37 -3.94 -23.99
CA GLY A 69 9.55 -4.67 -24.95
C GLY A 69 9.23 -6.12 -24.58
N THR A 70 9.49 -6.56 -23.34
CA THR A 70 9.18 -7.94 -22.93
C THR A 70 8.19 -8.03 -21.78
N ILE A 71 7.05 -7.35 -21.95
CA ILE A 71 5.73 -7.87 -21.56
C ILE A 71 4.82 -7.81 -22.81
N GLN A 72 5.31 -8.33 -23.93
CA GLN A 72 4.48 -8.73 -25.06
C GLN A 72 4.64 -10.25 -25.20
N SER A 73 3.88 -11.00 -24.42
CA SER A 73 3.57 -12.40 -24.75
C SER A 73 2.31 -12.86 -24.01
N GLN A 74 1.19 -12.21 -24.31
CA GLN A 74 -0.11 -12.88 -24.43
C GLN A 74 -1.20 -12.03 -25.10
N GLU A 75 -0.86 -11.22 -26.10
CA GLU A 75 -1.86 -10.72 -27.06
C GLU A 75 -1.82 -11.60 -28.31
N ALA A 76 -2.73 -12.58 -28.36
CA ALA A 76 -3.04 -13.30 -29.59
C ALA A 76 -4.44 -12.92 -30.06
N HIS A 77 -4.46 -12.29 -31.24
CA HIS A 77 -5.58 -12.08 -32.17
C HIS A 77 -6.66 -11.03 -31.82
N ILE A 78 -6.44 -9.79 -32.29
CA ILE A 78 -7.47 -9.04 -33.02
C ILE A 78 -6.82 -8.40 -34.26
N SER A 79 -7.40 -8.70 -35.43
CA SER A 79 -6.99 -8.21 -36.74
C SER A 79 -7.45 -6.78 -37.02
N GLU A 80 -6.57 -6.06 -37.72
CA GLU A 80 -6.79 -5.04 -38.76
C GLU A 80 -7.75 -3.87 -38.52
N GLY A 81 -7.16 -2.67 -38.55
CA GLY A 81 -7.77 -1.51 -39.22
C GLY A 81 -7.67 -0.20 -38.45
N GLN A 82 -6.55 0.51 -38.59
CA GLN A 82 -6.49 1.94 -38.98
C GLN A 82 -5.08 2.52 -38.71
N SER A 83 -4.44 2.95 -39.79
CA SER A 83 -3.14 3.61 -39.82
C SER A 83 -3.25 5.09 -39.39
N GLY A 84 -2.62 5.44 -38.27
CA GLY A 84 -2.25 6.82 -37.90
C GLY A 84 -0.73 6.96 -37.79
N PRO A 85 -0.13 8.12 -38.07
CA PRO A 85 1.32 8.23 -38.20
C PRO A 85 2.00 8.11 -36.83
N ALA A 86 2.98 7.20 -36.76
CA ALA A 86 3.85 7.00 -35.62
C ALA A 86 4.64 8.29 -35.33
N ARG A 87 4.32 8.95 -34.21
CA ARG A 87 5.25 9.85 -33.54
C ARG A 87 6.16 8.99 -32.68
N ALA A 88 7.41 8.84 -33.12
CA ALA A 88 8.49 8.40 -32.26
C ALA A 88 8.72 9.48 -31.20
N GLU A 89 8.10 9.34 -30.03
CA GLU A 89 8.53 10.05 -28.83
C GLU A 89 9.84 9.38 -28.37
N THR A 90 10.96 10.01 -28.71
CA THR A 90 12.25 9.72 -28.12
C THR A 90 12.18 10.01 -26.62
N ASP A 91 12.42 9.00 -25.78
CA ASP A 91 12.44 9.12 -24.32
C ASP A 91 13.42 10.23 -23.90
N PRO A 92 12.94 11.37 -23.36
CA PRO A 92 13.78 12.52 -23.05
C PRO A 92 14.71 12.30 -21.84
N LEU A 93 14.70 11.12 -21.21
CA LEU A 93 15.51 10.75 -20.05
C LEU A 93 16.65 9.76 -20.37
N ALA A 94 17.02 9.59 -21.65
CA ALA A 94 18.26 8.90 -22.05
C ALA A 94 19.52 9.69 -21.65
N SER A 95 19.70 9.91 -20.34
CA SER A 95 20.91 10.47 -19.75
C SER A 95 22.01 9.40 -19.72
N PRO A 96 23.26 9.72 -20.07
CA PRO A 96 24.37 8.79 -19.99
C PRO A 96 24.75 8.53 -18.52
N GLY A 97 24.18 7.49 -17.91
CA GLY A 97 24.54 7.04 -16.56
C GLY A 97 23.69 5.87 -16.08
N LYS A 98 24.27 4.98 -15.26
CA LYS A 98 23.53 3.88 -14.60
C LYS A 98 22.30 4.44 -13.87
N PRO A 99 21.12 3.82 -13.92
CA PRO A 99 19.96 4.29 -13.15
C PRO A 99 20.26 4.35 -11.66
N LEU A 100 19.72 5.36 -10.95
CA LEU A 100 19.82 5.42 -9.49
C LEU A 100 18.91 4.38 -8.86
N ARG A 101 19.44 3.61 -7.90
CA ARG A 101 18.69 2.56 -7.19
C ARG A 101 18.27 3.04 -5.82
N ILE A 102 16.97 3.17 -5.58
CA ILE A 102 16.45 3.63 -4.28
C ILE A 102 15.54 2.57 -3.71
N ILE A 103 15.83 2.17 -2.47
CA ILE A 103 14.99 1.25 -1.70
C ILE A 103 14.32 2.03 -0.59
N VAL A 104 12.99 2.03 -0.55
CA VAL A 104 12.21 2.48 0.60
C VAL A 104 11.94 1.26 1.48
N LEU A 105 12.54 1.21 2.66
CA LEU A 105 12.43 0.13 3.63
C LEU A 105 11.62 0.59 4.83
N GLY A 106 10.65 -0.21 5.28
CA GLY A 106 9.97 0.08 6.54
C GLY A 106 8.61 -0.59 6.71
N SER A 107 7.87 -0.12 7.71
CA SER A 107 6.57 -0.68 8.07
C SER A 107 5.44 -0.24 7.15
N SER A 108 4.21 -0.40 7.61
CA SER A 108 3.07 0.22 6.95
C SER A 108 3.19 1.75 6.89
N ILE A 109 4.06 2.39 7.69
CA ILE A 109 4.41 3.80 7.52
C ILE A 109 5.02 4.05 6.14
N ALA A 110 6.09 3.35 5.77
CA ALA A 110 6.70 3.47 4.44
C ALA A 110 5.69 3.25 3.32
N ARG A 111 4.87 2.19 3.45
CA ARG A 111 3.83 1.84 2.49
C ARG A 111 2.76 2.92 2.33
N TYR A 112 2.23 3.46 3.42
CA TYR A 112 1.13 4.43 3.37
C TYR A 112 1.62 5.85 3.05
N SER A 113 2.90 6.14 3.26
CA SER A 113 3.51 7.46 3.04
C SER A 113 4.07 7.66 1.64
N ILE A 114 4.62 6.62 1.00
CA ILE A 114 5.31 6.74 -0.28
C ILE A 114 4.68 5.81 -1.31
N GLN A 115 4.40 6.36 -2.50
CA GLN A 115 4.00 5.59 -3.67
C GLN A 115 5.12 5.59 -4.70
N LYS A 116 5.47 4.39 -5.17
CA LYS A 116 6.63 4.13 -6.03
C LYS A 116 6.62 4.99 -7.29
N GLU A 117 5.51 5.00 -8.02
CA GLU A 117 5.40 5.63 -9.34
C GLU A 117 5.54 7.16 -9.23
N ILE A 118 4.90 7.74 -8.21
CA ILE A 118 4.97 9.18 -7.92
C ILE A 118 6.39 9.57 -7.51
N MET A 119 7.00 8.79 -6.61
CA MET A 119 8.35 9.06 -6.12
C MET A 119 9.38 8.99 -7.24
N GLN A 120 9.30 7.96 -8.07
CA GLN A 120 10.18 7.80 -9.23
C GLN A 120 10.04 8.98 -10.19
N GLN A 121 8.82 9.35 -10.56
CA GLN A 121 8.57 10.49 -11.44
C GLN A 121 9.16 11.80 -10.89
N LEU A 122 8.90 12.11 -9.62
CA LEU A 122 9.39 13.34 -9.00
C LEU A 122 10.92 13.39 -8.97
N LEU A 123 11.57 12.26 -8.64
CA LEU A 123 13.03 12.19 -8.57
C LEU A 123 13.67 12.25 -9.96
N GLU A 124 13.09 11.59 -10.97
CA GLU A 124 13.59 11.69 -12.35
C GLU A 124 13.51 13.13 -12.88
N GLN A 125 12.42 13.83 -12.58
CA GLN A 125 12.24 15.24 -12.95
C GLN A 125 13.26 16.15 -12.27
N ARG A 126 13.60 15.90 -11.01
CA ARG A 126 14.52 16.77 -10.25
C ARG A 126 15.99 16.47 -10.53
N LEU A 127 16.33 15.18 -10.56
CA LEU A 127 17.71 14.72 -10.73
C LEU A 127 18.13 14.65 -12.20
N GLN A 128 17.18 14.80 -13.14
CA GLN A 128 17.42 14.71 -14.59
C GLN A 128 18.17 13.41 -14.97
N ARG A 129 17.80 12.32 -14.29
CA ARG A 129 18.43 10.99 -14.40
C ARG A 129 17.39 9.93 -14.15
N ARG A 130 17.49 8.78 -14.83
CA ARG A 130 16.64 7.61 -14.57
C ARG A 130 16.79 7.14 -13.12
N VAL A 131 15.66 6.93 -12.44
CA VAL A 131 15.61 6.46 -11.05
C VAL A 131 14.75 5.20 -11.03
N VAL A 132 15.13 4.21 -10.23
CA VAL A 132 14.29 3.05 -9.96
C VAL A 132 14.05 2.99 -8.47
N VAL A 133 12.78 3.14 -8.08
CA VAL A 133 12.34 3.08 -6.69
C VAL A 133 11.70 1.71 -6.43
N GLN A 134 12.07 1.06 -5.34
CA GLN A 134 11.39 -0.14 -4.86
C GLN A 134 11.00 0.03 -3.40
N ILE A 135 9.77 -0.39 -3.05
CA ILE A 135 9.26 -0.31 -1.66
C ILE A 135 9.27 -1.71 -1.07
N ILE A 136 10.11 -1.95 -0.08
CA ILE A 136 10.19 -3.20 0.68
C ILE A 136 9.53 -2.95 2.03
N SER A 137 8.27 -3.35 2.14
CA SER A 137 7.47 -3.08 3.33
C SER A 137 6.45 -4.16 3.63
N HIS A 138 6.15 -4.35 4.92
CA HIS A 138 5.01 -5.12 5.36
C HIS A 138 4.37 -4.47 6.60
N ALA A 139 3.14 -4.87 6.91
CA ALA A 139 2.43 -4.37 8.08
C ALA A 139 3.27 -4.60 9.35
N ALA A 140 3.40 -3.55 10.16
CA ALA A 140 4.16 -3.54 11.40
C ALA A 140 5.63 -4.00 11.28
N MET A 141 6.32 -3.79 10.15
CA MET A 141 7.76 -4.09 10.05
C MET A 141 8.54 -3.30 11.11
N MET A 142 9.21 -4.02 12.01
CA MET A 142 10.04 -3.41 13.05
C MET A 142 11.50 -3.31 12.57
N PRO A 143 12.35 -2.52 13.24
CA PRO A 143 13.78 -2.55 13.04
C PRO A 143 14.40 -3.96 13.14
N GLU A 144 13.89 -4.85 14.01
CA GLU A 144 14.26 -6.27 14.05
C GLU A 144 14.02 -6.98 12.72
N ASP A 145 12.87 -6.77 12.09
CA ASP A 145 12.53 -7.41 10.82
C ASP A 145 13.48 -6.89 9.72
N ALA A 146 13.68 -5.56 9.67
CA ALA A 146 14.60 -4.91 8.74
C ALA A 146 16.04 -5.41 8.85
N TYR A 147 16.53 -5.68 10.07
CA TYR A 147 17.86 -6.21 10.31
C TYR A 147 18.09 -7.55 9.62
N HIS A 148 17.08 -8.41 9.55
CA HIS A 148 17.18 -9.70 8.87
C HIS A 148 17.03 -9.60 7.34
N TYR A 149 16.60 -8.45 6.81
CA TYR A 149 16.53 -8.18 5.37
C TYR A 149 17.78 -7.54 4.78
N VAL A 150 18.70 -7.04 5.62
CA VAL A 150 19.84 -6.23 5.16
C VAL A 150 20.69 -6.95 4.12
N ASP A 151 20.98 -8.25 4.28
CA ASP A 151 21.86 -8.97 3.34
C ASP A 151 21.25 -9.00 1.93
N ARG A 152 19.95 -9.29 1.82
CA ARG A 152 19.20 -9.24 0.54
C ARG A 152 19.14 -7.82 -0.01
N ILE A 153 19.05 -6.82 0.86
CA ILE A 153 19.06 -5.40 0.45
C ILE A 153 20.42 -4.98 -0.11
N ASN A 154 21.52 -5.42 0.51
CA ASN A 154 22.86 -5.13 0.02
C ASN A 154 23.13 -5.82 -1.33
N GLU A 155 22.61 -7.02 -1.55
CA GLU A 155 22.69 -7.73 -2.84
C GLU A 155 22.03 -6.96 -4.00
N MET A 156 21.07 -6.08 -3.70
CA MET A 156 20.44 -5.19 -4.70
C MET A 156 21.29 -3.95 -5.04
N GLU A 157 22.40 -3.74 -4.32
CA GLU A 157 23.32 -2.61 -4.46
C GLU A 157 22.62 -1.22 -4.55
N PRO A 158 21.76 -0.84 -3.58
CA PRO A 158 21.07 0.44 -3.62
C PRO A 158 22.05 1.62 -3.52
N ASP A 159 21.71 2.73 -4.19
CA ASP A 159 22.40 4.01 -4.02
C ASP A 159 22.00 4.73 -2.73
N LEU A 160 20.77 4.48 -2.27
CA LEU A 160 20.20 5.02 -1.05
C LEU A 160 19.12 4.08 -0.52
N VAL A 161 19.12 3.86 0.81
CA VAL A 161 17.99 3.27 1.53
C VAL A 161 17.25 4.38 2.27
N VAL A 162 15.97 4.53 2.01
CA VAL A 162 15.08 5.47 2.70
C VAL A 162 14.28 4.69 3.73
N TYR A 163 14.32 5.12 4.99
CA TYR A 163 13.65 4.46 6.11
C TYR A 163 12.68 5.43 6.80
N PRO A 164 11.42 5.54 6.35
CA PRO A 164 10.39 6.26 7.09
C PRO A 164 10.03 5.50 8.36
N VAL A 165 10.05 6.18 9.51
CA VAL A 165 9.75 5.59 10.82
C VAL A 165 8.77 6.46 11.61
N ALA A 166 7.92 5.83 12.41
CA ALA A 166 7.08 6.49 13.41
C ALA A 166 7.25 5.85 14.79
N MET A 167 6.70 6.47 15.83
CA MET A 167 6.82 5.98 17.21
C MET A 167 6.25 4.57 17.41
N VAL A 168 5.30 4.15 16.57
CA VAL A 168 4.71 2.80 16.60
C VAL A 168 5.72 1.71 16.22
N ASP A 169 6.74 2.02 15.42
CA ASP A 169 7.70 1.01 14.95
C ASP A 169 8.70 0.57 16.04
N PHE A 170 8.71 1.25 17.19
CA PHE A 170 9.63 0.98 18.30
C PHE A 170 9.03 0.11 19.41
N GLU A 171 7.82 -0.42 19.24
CA GLU A 171 7.18 -1.36 20.18
C GLU A 171 7.12 -0.80 21.61
N LEU A 172 6.68 0.46 21.72
CA LEU A 172 6.62 1.19 22.99
C LEU A 172 5.60 0.56 23.95
N GLU A 173 4.65 -0.24 23.48
CA GLU A 173 3.68 -1.00 24.29
C GLU A 173 4.29 -1.94 25.33
N HIS A 174 5.58 -2.28 25.20
CA HIS A 174 6.32 -3.06 26.19
C HIS A 174 6.98 -2.19 27.29
N LEU A 175 6.83 -0.86 27.22
CA LEU A 175 7.19 0.03 28.32
C LEU A 175 6.25 -0.15 29.49
N MET A 176 6.80 -0.28 30.68
CA MET A 176 6.02 -0.39 31.90
C MET A 176 5.60 1.00 32.38
N PRO A 177 4.29 1.25 32.61
CA PRO A 177 3.83 2.49 33.22
C PRO A 177 4.49 2.70 34.59
N PRO A 178 4.82 3.95 34.98
CA PRO A 178 5.59 4.22 36.21
C PRO A 178 4.88 3.80 37.51
N HIS A 179 3.56 3.54 37.47
CA HIS A 179 2.78 3.07 38.62
C HIS A 179 2.70 1.53 38.73
N ILE A 180 3.20 0.79 37.74
CA ILE A 180 3.23 -0.68 37.75
C ILE A 180 4.64 -1.14 38.15
N PRO A 181 4.79 -1.98 39.20
CA PRO A 181 6.10 -2.49 39.59
C PRO A 181 6.66 -3.41 38.49
N GLY A 182 7.91 -3.17 38.07
CA GLY A 182 8.55 -3.97 37.03
C GLY A 182 9.81 -3.31 36.45
N PRO A 183 10.49 -3.97 35.49
CA PRO A 183 11.54 -3.34 34.70
C PRO A 183 10.96 -2.20 33.85
N PHE A 184 11.80 -1.26 33.41
CA PHE A 184 11.36 -0.17 32.53
C PHE A 184 10.75 -0.69 31.21
N TYR A 185 11.29 -1.80 30.70
CA TYR A 185 10.88 -2.46 29.46
C TYR A 185 10.78 -3.97 29.71
N ASP A 186 9.68 -4.59 29.31
CA ASP A 186 9.49 -6.04 29.45
C ASP A 186 10.17 -6.81 28.31
N GLU A 187 11.48 -7.05 28.45
CA GLU A 187 12.29 -7.77 27.46
C GLU A 187 11.82 -9.21 27.20
N ARG A 188 11.18 -9.84 28.21
CA ARG A 188 10.67 -11.20 28.08
C ARG A 188 9.41 -11.21 27.24
N ALA A 189 8.46 -10.33 27.53
CA ALA A 189 7.25 -10.19 26.73
C ALA A 189 7.59 -9.78 25.30
N HIS A 190 8.54 -8.86 25.13
CA HIS A 190 9.02 -8.47 23.81
C HIS A 190 9.58 -9.65 23.01
N PHE A 191 10.47 -10.45 23.59
CA PHE A 191 11.05 -11.60 22.89
C PHE A 191 10.02 -12.70 22.57
N GLU A 192 9.11 -12.98 23.50
CA GLU A 192 8.01 -13.91 23.24
C GLU A 192 7.05 -13.41 22.15
N PHE A 193 6.90 -12.09 22.01
CA PHE A 193 6.23 -11.48 20.88
C PHE A 193 7.02 -11.70 19.58
N LEU A 194 8.32 -11.36 19.54
CA LEU A 194 9.18 -11.56 18.37
C LEU A 194 9.09 -12.98 17.80
N LYS A 195 9.18 -14.01 18.67
CA LYS A 195 9.08 -15.42 18.28
C LYS A 195 7.78 -15.81 17.58
N LYS A 196 6.68 -15.14 17.92
CA LYS A 196 5.33 -15.44 17.41
C LYS A 196 4.97 -14.65 16.15
N ARG A 197 5.81 -13.70 15.77
CA ARG A 197 5.56 -12.86 14.60
C ARG A 197 5.69 -13.66 13.32
N VAL A 198 4.75 -13.39 12.39
CA VAL A 198 4.76 -13.96 11.04
C VAL A 198 6.10 -13.71 10.33
N PRO A 199 6.70 -12.50 10.39
CA PRO A 199 8.03 -12.26 9.82
C PRO A 199 9.13 -13.23 10.30
N ALA A 200 9.30 -13.39 11.61
CA ALA A 200 10.29 -14.30 12.18
C ALA A 200 10.03 -15.76 11.82
N GLN A 201 8.77 -16.17 11.66
CA GLN A 201 8.42 -17.54 11.31
C GLN A 201 8.53 -17.83 9.81
N ARG A 202 8.32 -16.83 8.95
CA ARG A 202 8.17 -17.03 7.51
C ARG A 202 9.27 -16.39 6.67
N PHE A 203 9.62 -15.15 6.92
CA PHE A 203 10.51 -14.42 6.01
C PHE A 203 11.98 -14.72 6.31
N TYR A 204 12.35 -14.79 7.60
CA TYR A 204 13.74 -14.98 8.02
C TYR A 204 13.95 -15.98 9.19
N PRO A 205 13.30 -17.17 9.17
CA PRO A 205 13.32 -18.08 10.32
C PRO A 205 14.71 -18.62 10.69
N ALA A 206 15.59 -18.84 9.72
CA ALA A 206 16.95 -19.32 10.01
C ALA A 206 17.83 -18.23 10.62
N SER A 207 17.78 -16.98 10.13
CA SER A 207 18.60 -15.89 10.69
C SER A 207 18.09 -15.48 12.07
N PHE A 208 16.77 -15.51 12.30
CA PHE A 208 16.22 -15.31 13.65
C PHE A 208 16.69 -16.40 14.62
N ALA A 209 16.65 -17.67 14.22
CA ALA A 209 17.11 -18.78 15.05
C ALA A 209 18.61 -18.68 15.40
N LEU A 210 19.43 -18.19 14.47
CA LEU A 210 20.85 -17.95 14.67
C LEU A 210 21.12 -16.76 15.62
N ASP A 211 20.50 -15.61 15.36
CA ASP A 211 20.68 -14.36 16.12
C ASP A 211 20.25 -14.51 17.59
N HIS A 212 19.26 -15.37 17.85
CA HIS A 212 18.70 -15.60 19.20
C HIS A 212 18.96 -17.02 19.73
N SER A 213 20.00 -17.70 19.24
CA SER A 213 20.30 -19.09 19.60
C SER A 213 20.61 -19.30 21.10
N ASP A 214 21.03 -18.25 21.80
CA ASP A 214 21.26 -18.24 23.25
C ASP A 214 19.96 -18.22 24.07
N ARG A 215 18.83 -17.86 23.44
CA ARG A 215 17.52 -17.70 24.09
C ARG A 215 16.46 -18.70 23.60
N LEU A 216 16.77 -19.44 22.54
CA LEU A 216 15.88 -20.43 21.94
C LEU A 216 16.22 -21.85 22.39
N THR A 217 15.20 -22.71 22.41
CA THR A 217 15.38 -24.14 22.59
C THR A 217 15.96 -24.78 21.33
N LEU A 218 16.62 -25.95 21.48
CA LEU A 218 17.13 -26.71 20.33
C LEU A 218 16.04 -27.03 19.28
N THR A 219 14.81 -27.28 19.74
CA THR A 219 13.65 -27.54 18.87
C THR A 219 13.28 -26.29 18.05
N GLU A 220 13.26 -25.12 18.68
CA GLU A 220 12.98 -23.85 17.99
C GLU A 220 14.08 -23.51 16.98
N ILE A 221 15.35 -23.74 17.35
CA ILE A 221 16.49 -23.55 16.46
C ILE A 221 16.37 -24.49 15.25
N ALA A 222 16.15 -25.78 15.47
CA ALA A 222 15.99 -26.76 14.40
C ALA A 222 14.78 -26.43 13.49
N SER A 223 13.65 -26.00 14.07
CA SER A 223 12.48 -25.56 13.31
C SER A 223 12.78 -24.33 12.45
N GLY A 224 13.51 -23.36 12.98
CA GLY A 224 13.95 -22.17 12.26
C GLY A 224 14.83 -22.51 11.06
N PHE A 225 15.82 -23.40 11.24
CA PHE A 225 16.66 -23.88 10.14
C PHE A 225 15.87 -24.65 9.08
N MET A 226 15.01 -25.58 9.50
CA MET A 226 14.19 -26.37 8.57
C MET A 226 13.25 -25.48 7.75
N SER A 227 12.61 -24.50 8.37
CA SER A 227 11.78 -23.49 7.69
C SER A 227 12.65 -22.57 6.81
N GLY A 228 13.88 -22.31 7.22
CA GLY A 228 14.90 -21.62 6.42
C GLY A 228 15.22 -22.34 5.12
N MET A 229 15.38 -23.67 5.18
CA MET A 229 15.77 -24.52 4.05
C MET A 229 14.60 -24.88 3.14
N LEU A 230 13.43 -25.21 3.70
CA LEU A 230 12.27 -25.74 2.97
C LEU A 230 11.08 -24.77 3.00
N ALA A 231 10.75 -24.20 1.85
CA ALA A 231 9.62 -23.31 1.66
C ALA A 231 8.27 -24.02 1.87
N GLY A 232 8.17 -25.31 1.54
CA GLY A 232 6.99 -26.13 1.80
C GLY A 232 6.65 -26.25 3.28
N ILE A 233 7.65 -26.31 4.16
CA ILE A 233 7.44 -26.25 5.62
C ILE A 233 7.02 -24.84 6.03
N ARG A 234 7.79 -23.85 5.57
CA ARG A 234 7.62 -22.43 5.86
C ARG A 234 6.23 -21.89 5.53
N TYR A 235 5.61 -22.34 4.44
CA TYR A 235 4.33 -21.84 3.91
C TYR A 235 3.21 -22.90 3.88
N SER A 236 3.37 -23.99 4.61
CA SER A 236 2.53 -25.21 4.53
C SER A 236 1.02 -24.97 4.60
N ASP A 237 0.57 -23.92 5.29
CA ASP A 237 -0.84 -23.65 5.59
C ASP A 237 -1.53 -22.69 4.61
N GLN A 238 -0.79 -21.94 3.79
CA GLN A 238 -1.36 -20.78 3.07
C GLN A 238 -0.90 -20.58 1.63
N TRP A 239 0.04 -21.39 1.12
CA TRP A 239 0.62 -21.18 -0.21
C TRP A 239 -0.37 -21.29 -1.39
N TRP A 240 -1.51 -21.97 -1.21
CA TRP A 240 -2.49 -22.21 -2.27
C TRP A 240 -3.44 -21.03 -2.52
N ASP A 241 -3.81 -20.27 -1.49
CA ASP A 241 -4.84 -19.22 -1.62
C ASP A 241 -4.46 -18.10 -2.62
N PRO A 242 -3.21 -17.57 -2.62
CA PRO A 242 -2.81 -16.57 -3.60
C PRO A 242 -2.84 -17.11 -5.04
N LEU A 243 -2.52 -18.39 -5.24
CA LEU A 243 -2.53 -19.02 -6.56
C LEU A 243 -3.96 -19.15 -7.10
N GLU A 244 -4.89 -19.61 -6.27
CA GLU A 244 -6.29 -19.70 -6.65
C GLU A 244 -6.88 -18.31 -6.93
N PHE A 245 -6.49 -17.30 -6.16
CA PHE A 245 -6.84 -15.91 -6.45
C PHE A 245 -6.31 -15.45 -7.82
N ASN A 246 -5.01 -15.62 -8.09
CA ASN A 246 -4.40 -15.24 -9.37
C ASN A 246 -5.04 -15.98 -10.55
N ARG A 247 -5.37 -17.27 -10.37
CA ARG A 247 -6.07 -18.08 -11.38
C ARG A 247 -7.49 -17.58 -11.67
N ARG A 248 -8.22 -17.14 -10.64
CA ARG A 248 -9.57 -16.55 -10.82
C ARG A 248 -9.50 -15.16 -11.40
N ALA A 249 -8.60 -14.32 -10.91
CA ALA A 249 -8.41 -12.96 -11.40
C ALA A 249 -8.09 -12.93 -12.91
N SER A 250 -7.30 -13.89 -13.40
CA SER A 250 -6.96 -14.00 -14.82
C SER A 250 -8.09 -14.55 -15.70
N LYS A 251 -8.94 -15.45 -15.19
CA LYS A 251 -9.97 -16.16 -15.98
C LYS A 251 -11.40 -15.60 -15.84
N ASP A 252 -11.77 -15.12 -14.66
CA ASP A 252 -13.12 -14.67 -14.35
C ASP A 252 -13.22 -13.16 -14.52
N LYS A 253 -13.69 -12.69 -15.68
CA LYS A 253 -13.88 -11.25 -15.96
C LYS A 253 -15.37 -10.87 -15.90
N PRO A 254 -15.79 -9.94 -15.02
CA PRO A 254 -15.04 -9.32 -13.92
C PRO A 254 -15.08 -10.16 -12.63
N LEU A 255 -13.99 -10.10 -11.85
CA LEU A 255 -13.88 -10.79 -10.56
C LEU A 255 -14.93 -10.24 -9.56
N ARG A 256 -15.88 -11.09 -9.17
CA ARG A 256 -16.97 -10.71 -8.24
C ARG A 256 -16.57 -10.70 -6.76
N SER A 257 -15.55 -11.49 -6.40
CA SER A 257 -15.06 -11.59 -5.03
C SER A 257 -13.61 -11.14 -4.97
N TYR A 258 -13.38 -10.09 -4.19
CA TYR A 258 -12.08 -9.48 -3.99
C TYR A 258 -12.01 -8.93 -2.57
N ILE A 259 -10.80 -8.79 -2.04
CA ILE A 259 -10.58 -8.23 -0.71
C ILE A 259 -10.70 -6.69 -0.78
N TYR A 260 -10.16 -6.07 -1.84
CA TYR A 260 -10.23 -4.62 -2.07
C TYR A 260 -10.48 -4.25 -3.52
N TYR A 261 -11.16 -3.13 -3.75
CA TYR A 261 -11.51 -2.67 -5.09
C TYR A 261 -10.26 -2.31 -5.89
N GLN A 262 -10.13 -2.90 -7.08
CA GLN A 262 -9.01 -2.73 -8.00
C GLN A 262 -9.45 -2.14 -9.35
N GLY A 263 -10.73 -1.83 -9.52
CA GLY A 263 -11.30 -1.31 -10.76
C GLY A 263 -10.89 0.14 -11.02
N ASN A 264 -11.43 0.70 -12.10
CA ASN A 264 -11.29 2.12 -12.39
C ASN A 264 -12.00 2.98 -11.33
N PRO A 265 -11.48 4.18 -11.03
CA PRO A 265 -12.16 5.10 -10.13
C PRO A 265 -13.55 5.49 -10.64
N LEU A 266 -14.47 5.77 -9.72
CA LEU A 266 -15.85 6.17 -10.00
C LEU A 266 -16.07 7.59 -9.49
N ALA A 267 -16.67 8.46 -10.31
CA ALA A 267 -17.06 9.80 -9.84
C ALA A 267 -18.11 9.63 -8.74
N GLY A 268 -17.99 10.38 -7.65
CA GLY A 268 -18.76 10.14 -6.42
C GLY A 268 -18.17 9.07 -5.51
N GLY A 269 -17.03 8.47 -5.89
CA GLY A 269 -16.18 7.64 -5.05
C GLY A 269 -16.66 6.20 -4.83
N VAL A 270 -15.73 5.40 -4.31
CA VAL A 270 -15.94 4.00 -3.93
C VAL A 270 -15.21 3.73 -2.61
N TYR A 271 -15.81 2.94 -1.74
CA TYR A 271 -15.18 2.43 -0.52
C TYR A 271 -14.13 1.38 -0.85
N ARG A 272 -13.21 1.13 0.08
CA ARG A 272 -12.14 0.16 -0.12
C ARG A 272 -12.63 -1.26 -0.45
N ASP A 273 -13.81 -1.63 0.08
CA ASP A 273 -14.48 -2.91 -0.17
C ASP A 273 -15.31 -2.95 -1.47
N GLY A 274 -15.35 -1.82 -2.20
CA GLY A 274 -16.00 -1.68 -3.49
C GLY A 274 -17.44 -1.20 -3.49
N LYS A 275 -17.96 -0.80 -2.32
CA LYS A 275 -19.28 -0.17 -2.26
C LYS A 275 -19.22 1.25 -2.79
N THR A 276 -20.23 1.66 -3.56
CA THR A 276 -20.35 3.03 -4.06
C THR A 276 -20.89 3.95 -2.98
N SER A 277 -20.84 5.26 -3.22
CA SER A 277 -21.74 6.19 -2.54
C SER A 277 -23.20 6.02 -3.02
N GLY A 278 -24.10 6.89 -2.56
CA GLY A 278 -25.49 6.95 -3.02
C GLY A 278 -25.67 7.50 -4.44
N CYS A 279 -24.64 8.13 -4.99
CA CYS A 279 -24.65 8.64 -6.35
C CYS A 279 -23.28 8.53 -6.98
N VAL A 280 -23.17 7.75 -8.05
CA VAL A 280 -21.90 7.56 -8.77
C VAL A 280 -22.07 7.74 -10.26
N ALA A 281 -21.00 8.17 -10.93
CA ALA A 281 -20.95 8.23 -12.38
C ALA A 281 -19.64 7.66 -12.93
N PHE A 282 -19.69 7.08 -14.12
CA PHE A 282 -18.54 6.48 -14.79
C PHE A 282 -18.74 6.43 -16.31
N PRO A 283 -17.66 6.37 -17.11
CA PRO A 283 -17.77 6.16 -18.55
C PRO A 283 -18.57 4.90 -18.87
N ALA A 284 -19.50 4.98 -19.83
CA ALA A 284 -20.35 3.85 -20.20
C ALA A 284 -19.53 2.64 -20.69
N SER A 285 -18.36 2.89 -21.27
CA SER A 285 -17.39 1.87 -21.67
C SER A 285 -16.94 0.95 -20.53
N TYR A 286 -17.05 1.37 -19.26
CA TYR A 286 -16.67 0.54 -18.12
C TYR A 286 -17.62 -0.64 -17.91
N ALA A 287 -18.89 -0.49 -18.29
CA ALA A 287 -19.90 -1.53 -18.16
C ALA A 287 -19.87 -2.54 -19.32
N GLY A 288 -19.30 -2.17 -20.47
CA GLY A 288 -19.39 -2.98 -21.70
C GLY A 288 -20.85 -3.20 -22.11
N ASP A 289 -21.19 -4.43 -22.51
CA ASP A 289 -22.56 -4.78 -22.92
C ASP A 289 -23.54 -4.94 -21.76
N VAL A 290 -23.04 -5.20 -20.55
CA VAL A 290 -23.87 -5.54 -19.38
C VAL A 290 -23.34 -4.85 -18.13
N LEU A 291 -24.10 -3.87 -17.65
CA LEU A 291 -23.86 -3.29 -16.33
C LEU A 291 -24.14 -4.34 -15.25
N THR A 292 -23.11 -4.62 -14.45
CA THR A 292 -23.15 -5.61 -13.37
C THR A 292 -22.80 -4.93 -12.05
N PHE A 293 -23.62 -5.14 -11.02
CA PHE A 293 -23.39 -4.68 -9.65
C PHE A 293 -24.09 -5.61 -8.66
N GLU A 294 -23.68 -5.59 -7.40
CA GLU A 294 -24.35 -6.29 -6.31
C GLU A 294 -25.18 -5.30 -5.48
N VAL A 295 -26.39 -5.69 -5.14
CA VAL A 295 -27.21 -5.03 -4.11
C VAL A 295 -26.90 -5.73 -2.79
N PRO A 296 -26.18 -5.09 -1.85
CA PRO A 296 -25.89 -5.70 -0.56
C PRO A 296 -27.18 -6.12 0.15
N PRO A 297 -27.19 -7.27 0.85
CA PRO A 297 -28.36 -7.71 1.61
C PRO A 297 -28.93 -6.64 2.55
N GLU A 298 -28.06 -5.85 3.16
CA GLU A 298 -28.40 -4.78 4.11
C GLU A 298 -29.03 -3.56 3.42
N LEU A 299 -28.81 -3.39 2.11
CA LEU A 299 -29.36 -2.30 1.32
C LEU A 299 -30.75 -2.63 0.76
N TYR A 300 -31.06 -3.93 0.59
CA TYR A 300 -32.28 -4.35 -0.08
C TYR A 300 -33.54 -4.11 0.77
N ASN A 301 -34.53 -3.48 0.12
CA ASN A 301 -35.90 -3.28 0.58
C ASN A 301 -36.81 -3.27 -0.66
N PRO A 302 -38.07 -3.77 -0.63
CA PRO A 302 -39.04 -3.60 -1.70
C PRO A 302 -39.14 -2.21 -2.37
N ASP A 303 -38.85 -1.14 -1.63
CA ASP A 303 -38.86 0.24 -2.17
C ASP A 303 -37.51 0.68 -2.77
N PHE A 304 -36.47 -0.15 -2.67
CA PHE A 304 -35.16 0.14 -3.23
C PHE A 304 -35.23 0.15 -4.76
N SER A 305 -34.70 1.22 -5.32
CA SER A 305 -34.54 1.42 -6.75
C SER A 305 -33.23 2.13 -7.05
N VAL A 306 -32.76 1.91 -8.29
CA VAL A 306 -31.61 2.54 -8.90
C VAL A 306 -32.12 3.30 -10.13
N GLU A 307 -32.00 4.61 -10.14
CA GLU A 307 -32.21 5.43 -11.33
C GLU A 307 -30.91 5.45 -12.13
N ILE A 308 -30.98 4.96 -13.36
CA ILE A 308 -29.86 4.85 -14.29
C ILE A 308 -30.07 5.91 -15.36
N GLU A 309 -29.11 6.82 -15.47
CA GLU A 309 -29.11 7.90 -16.44
C GLU A 309 -27.94 7.74 -17.40
N TRP A 310 -28.21 7.87 -18.70
CA TRP A 310 -27.18 7.91 -19.74
C TRP A 310 -26.98 9.36 -20.17
N LEU A 311 -25.75 9.83 -20.06
CA LEU A 311 -25.36 11.22 -20.32
C LEU A 311 -24.57 11.29 -21.63
N SER A 312 -24.69 12.40 -22.36
CA SER A 312 -23.95 12.61 -23.61
C SER A 312 -22.43 12.72 -23.40
N ASP A 313 -21.64 12.42 -24.44
CA ASP A 313 -20.16 12.51 -24.40
C ASP A 313 -19.65 13.92 -24.00
N GLY A 314 -20.38 14.98 -24.41
CA GLY A 314 -20.05 16.37 -24.08
C GLY A 314 -20.38 16.77 -22.64
N SER A 315 -21.11 15.93 -21.90
CA SER A 315 -21.54 16.18 -20.52
C SER A 315 -20.58 15.61 -19.49
N SER A 316 -19.27 15.56 -19.78
CA SER A 316 -18.28 14.97 -18.86
C SER A 316 -18.57 15.44 -17.43
N PRO A 317 -19.01 14.54 -16.54
CA PRO A 317 -19.55 14.92 -15.26
C PRO A 317 -18.50 15.67 -14.43
N LEU A 318 -17.23 15.41 -14.70
CA LEU A 318 -16.17 15.93 -13.87
C LEU A 318 -15.77 17.38 -14.22
N ARG A 319 -16.17 17.96 -15.37
CA ARG A 319 -15.60 19.24 -15.86
C ARG A 319 -14.05 19.30 -15.74
N ILE A 320 -13.43 18.14 -15.82
CA ILE A 320 -12.00 17.96 -15.70
C ILE A 320 -11.42 18.10 -17.12
N ASP A 321 -10.29 18.80 -17.26
CA ASP A 321 -9.59 18.88 -18.55
C ASP A 321 -9.09 17.49 -19.00
N SER A 322 -8.66 17.38 -20.25
CA SER A 322 -8.23 16.09 -20.80
C SER A 322 -7.02 15.46 -20.10
N GLU A 323 -6.16 16.24 -19.43
CA GLU A 323 -4.98 15.72 -18.74
C GLU A 323 -5.35 15.12 -17.39
N LEU A 324 -6.17 15.82 -16.62
CA LEU A 324 -6.69 15.34 -15.34
C LEU A 324 -7.70 14.19 -15.55
N ALA A 325 -8.40 14.14 -16.70
CA ALA A 325 -9.26 13.01 -17.07
C ALA A 325 -8.46 11.72 -17.25
N ARG A 326 -7.19 11.80 -17.70
CA ARG A 326 -6.29 10.63 -17.79
C ARG A 326 -5.94 10.04 -16.42
N MET A 327 -6.08 10.79 -15.33
CA MET A 327 -5.88 10.23 -13.98
C MET A 327 -7.01 9.27 -13.57
N TRP A 328 -8.14 9.30 -14.28
CA TRP A 328 -9.23 8.33 -14.15
C TRP A 328 -8.98 7.04 -14.96
N GLU A 329 -7.94 7.03 -15.80
CA GLU A 329 -7.46 5.82 -16.46
C GLU A 329 -6.53 5.03 -15.50
N PRO A 330 -6.23 3.76 -15.81
CA PRO A 330 -5.34 2.89 -15.02
C PRO A 330 -3.92 3.46 -14.77
N HIS A 331 -3.77 4.36 -13.80
CA HIS A 331 -2.50 5.02 -13.48
C HIS A 331 -1.49 4.16 -12.70
N TRP A 332 -1.75 2.86 -12.61
CA TRP A 332 -0.87 1.86 -12.00
C TRP A 332 -0.08 1.07 -13.05
N GLU A 333 -0.19 1.44 -14.34
CA GLU A 333 0.66 0.89 -15.38
C GLU A 333 2.07 1.46 -15.24
N ASP A 334 3.09 0.60 -15.35
CA ASP A 334 4.49 1.01 -15.45
C ASP A 334 4.59 2.01 -16.62
N ARG A 335 4.88 3.28 -16.30
CA ARG A 335 4.96 4.49 -17.17
C ARG A 335 3.81 5.49 -17.08
N PHE A 336 2.79 5.31 -16.23
CA PHE A 336 1.85 6.40 -15.99
C PHE A 336 2.56 7.61 -15.36
N ARG A 337 2.35 8.80 -15.94
CA ARG A 337 2.84 10.07 -15.38
C ARG A 337 1.69 10.84 -14.75
N TYR A 338 1.81 11.06 -13.45
CA TYR A 338 0.94 11.94 -12.69
C TYR A 338 1.07 13.38 -13.20
N PRO A 339 -0.04 14.06 -13.53
CA PRO A 339 -0.04 15.48 -13.85
C PRO A 339 0.64 16.29 -12.74
N PRO A 340 1.58 17.20 -13.06
CA PRO A 340 2.23 18.05 -12.06
C PRO A 340 1.22 18.83 -11.21
N SER A 341 0.13 19.30 -11.82
CA SER A 341 -0.95 20.00 -11.13
C SER A 341 -1.59 19.16 -10.01
N LEU A 342 -1.71 17.84 -10.17
CA LEU A 342 -2.21 16.97 -9.10
C LEU A 342 -1.22 16.89 -7.92
N LEU A 343 0.08 16.87 -8.20
CA LEU A 343 1.11 16.73 -7.17
C LEU A 343 1.34 18.05 -6.41
N GLU A 344 1.05 19.18 -7.04
CA GLU A 344 1.40 20.52 -6.52
C GLU A 344 0.18 21.34 -6.05
N ASP A 345 -1.02 21.11 -6.59
CA ASP A 345 -2.21 21.94 -6.33
C ASP A 345 -3.29 21.20 -5.54
N GLU A 346 -3.47 21.60 -4.27
CA GLU A 346 -4.51 21.07 -3.38
C GLU A 346 -5.92 21.38 -3.91
N ASN A 347 -6.14 22.50 -4.61
CA ASN A 347 -7.44 22.80 -5.18
C ASN A 347 -7.78 21.83 -6.31
N VAL A 348 -6.80 21.41 -7.11
CA VAL A 348 -6.98 20.39 -8.15
C VAL A 348 -7.32 19.05 -7.51
N GLN A 349 -6.60 18.65 -6.44
CA GLN A 349 -6.96 17.47 -5.65
C GLN A 349 -8.40 17.58 -5.12
N ARG A 350 -8.77 18.71 -4.52
CA ARG A 350 -10.12 18.92 -3.99
C ARG A 350 -11.20 18.92 -5.08
N GLN A 351 -10.95 19.53 -6.23
CA GLN A 351 -11.95 19.56 -7.30
C GLN A 351 -12.18 18.19 -7.92
N MET A 352 -11.10 17.42 -8.14
CA MET A 352 -11.17 16.12 -8.78
C MET A 352 -11.91 15.11 -7.93
N PHE A 353 -11.58 15.03 -6.63
CA PHE A 353 -12.06 13.95 -5.78
C PHE A 353 -13.34 14.28 -5.01
N PHE A 354 -13.75 15.55 -4.92
CA PHE A 354 -14.84 15.97 -4.02
C PHE A 354 -16.11 16.46 -4.74
N GLN A 355 -16.17 16.32 -6.07
CA GLN A 355 -17.39 16.60 -6.83
C GLN A 355 -18.45 15.50 -6.62
N ASP A 356 -19.66 15.91 -6.22
CA ASP A 356 -20.82 15.01 -6.14
C ASP A 356 -21.46 14.90 -7.54
N PRO A 357 -21.46 13.70 -8.16
CA PRO A 357 -21.98 13.54 -9.50
C PRO A 357 -23.49 13.81 -9.63
N CYS A 358 -24.22 13.86 -8.51
CA CYS A 358 -25.64 14.17 -8.49
C CYS A 358 -25.97 15.65 -8.61
N GLU A 359 -25.02 16.54 -8.33
CA GLU A 359 -25.20 17.99 -8.42
C GLU A 359 -24.80 18.56 -9.79
N LEU A 360 -24.34 17.68 -10.67
CA LEU A 360 -23.89 18.03 -12.00
C LEU A 360 -25.06 18.27 -12.95
N ASN A 361 -25.01 19.43 -13.61
CA ASN A 361 -25.87 19.75 -14.74
C ASN A 361 -25.31 19.05 -15.99
N ALA A 362 -26.00 18.00 -16.44
CA ALA A 362 -25.59 17.15 -17.55
C ALA A 362 -26.79 16.85 -18.46
N ASP A 363 -26.54 16.73 -19.76
CA ASP A 363 -27.58 16.40 -20.73
C ASP A 363 -27.90 14.90 -20.65
N VAL A 364 -29.02 14.58 -20.00
CA VAL A 364 -29.53 13.21 -19.89
C VAL A 364 -30.17 12.81 -21.21
N VAL A 365 -29.55 11.86 -21.91
CA VAL A 365 -30.01 11.32 -23.19
C VAL A 365 -31.12 10.29 -22.97
N ALA A 366 -30.98 9.47 -21.94
CA ALA A 366 -31.96 8.47 -21.58
C ALA A 366 -31.96 8.21 -20.08
N ARG A 367 -33.07 7.66 -19.56
CA ARG A 367 -33.22 7.29 -18.16
C ARG A 367 -34.03 6.02 -18.00
N LYS A 368 -33.66 5.20 -17.02
CA LYS A 368 -34.40 3.99 -16.61
C LYS A 368 -34.35 3.83 -15.11
N THR A 369 -35.50 3.57 -14.49
CA THR A 369 -35.56 3.11 -13.10
C THR A 369 -35.50 1.59 -13.07
N HIS A 370 -34.53 1.04 -12.35
CA HIS A 370 -34.41 -0.38 -12.08
C HIS A 370 -34.82 -0.66 -10.62
N LYS A 371 -35.77 -1.58 -10.43
CA LYS A 371 -36.16 -2.12 -9.13
C LYS A 371 -35.62 -3.54 -9.03
N PRO A 372 -34.61 -3.81 -8.19
CA PRO A 372 -34.11 -5.16 -7.98
C PRO A 372 -35.21 -6.07 -7.43
N ASP A 373 -35.20 -7.33 -7.85
CA ASP A 373 -36.08 -8.39 -7.35
C ASP A 373 -35.59 -9.02 -6.03
N GLY A 374 -34.37 -8.70 -5.63
CA GLY A 374 -33.72 -9.18 -4.42
C GLY A 374 -32.33 -8.58 -4.21
N SER A 375 -31.70 -8.94 -3.09
CA SER A 375 -30.27 -8.72 -2.87
C SER A 375 -29.41 -9.63 -3.75
N GLY A 376 -28.15 -9.26 -3.97
CA GLY A 376 -27.18 -10.02 -4.75
C GLY A 376 -26.84 -9.39 -6.09
N TRP A 377 -26.19 -10.16 -6.96
CA TRP A 377 -25.68 -9.69 -8.25
C TRP A 377 -26.79 -9.47 -9.28
N GLN A 378 -26.90 -8.22 -9.72
CA GLN A 378 -27.82 -7.76 -10.74
C GLN A 378 -27.10 -7.55 -12.08
N LYS A 379 -27.85 -7.69 -13.19
CA LYS A 379 -27.34 -7.50 -14.56
C LYS A 379 -28.32 -6.70 -15.39
N ILE A 380 -27.82 -5.69 -16.10
CA ILE A 380 -28.61 -4.82 -16.96
C ILE A 380 -27.94 -4.72 -18.33
N SER A 381 -28.59 -5.28 -19.35
CA SER A 381 -28.12 -5.17 -20.74
C SER A 381 -28.19 -3.72 -21.23
N LEU A 382 -27.15 -3.30 -21.95
CA LEU A 382 -27.02 -1.96 -22.52
C LEU A 382 -27.09 -2.04 -24.05
N SER A 383 -27.92 -1.17 -24.65
CA SER A 383 -27.93 -0.96 -26.11
C SER A 383 -26.66 -0.25 -26.61
N PRO A 384 -26.30 -0.33 -27.90
CA PRO A 384 -25.12 0.34 -28.45
C PRO A 384 -25.08 1.85 -28.17
N GLU A 385 -26.23 2.52 -28.13
CA GLU A 385 -26.33 3.95 -27.78
C GLU A 385 -26.03 4.20 -26.30
N GLN A 386 -26.44 3.28 -25.43
CA GLN A 386 -26.23 3.32 -23.97
C GLN A 386 -24.80 2.96 -23.55
N GLN A 387 -24.00 2.43 -24.47
CA GLN A 387 -22.58 2.12 -24.27
C GLN A 387 -21.66 3.32 -24.57
N LYS A 388 -22.23 4.46 -25.02
CA LYS A 388 -21.52 5.71 -25.30
C LYS A 388 -21.74 6.72 -24.16
N GLY A 389 -20.85 7.68 -24.00
CA GLY A 389 -20.95 8.70 -22.96
C GLY A 389 -20.71 8.16 -21.56
N TRP A 390 -21.59 8.58 -20.65
CA TRP A 390 -21.47 8.29 -19.22
C TRP A 390 -22.74 7.65 -18.68
N ILE A 391 -22.57 6.80 -17.68
CA ILE A 391 -23.66 6.26 -16.87
C ILE A 391 -23.60 6.91 -15.50
N ARG A 392 -24.73 7.44 -15.03
CA ARG A 392 -24.92 7.90 -13.65
C ARG A 392 -25.95 7.02 -12.96
N LEU A 393 -25.59 6.51 -11.78
CA LEU A 393 -26.45 5.72 -10.92
C LEU A 393 -26.86 6.58 -9.72
N ARG A 394 -28.17 6.73 -9.50
CA ARG A 394 -28.75 7.40 -8.34
C ARG A 394 -29.56 6.39 -7.54
N LEU A 395 -29.13 6.13 -6.32
CA LEU A 395 -29.84 5.18 -5.46
C LEU A 395 -31.06 5.87 -4.84
N SER A 396 -32.05 5.10 -4.44
CA SER A 396 -33.15 5.62 -3.60
C SER A 396 -32.76 5.69 -2.12
N HIS A 397 -31.90 4.77 -1.69
CA HIS A 397 -31.45 4.60 -0.32
C HIS A 397 -29.96 4.22 -0.28
N VAL A 398 -29.35 4.43 0.88
CA VAL A 398 -28.00 3.99 1.23
C VAL A 398 -27.97 3.47 2.66
N ILE A 399 -26.93 2.72 2.99
CA ILE A 399 -26.62 2.35 4.38
C ILE A 399 -25.77 3.48 4.96
N TRP A 400 -26.30 4.16 5.99
CA TRP A 400 -25.60 5.23 6.70
C TRP A 400 -25.69 4.97 8.21
N ASN A 401 -24.54 4.95 8.89
CA ASN A 401 -24.45 4.60 10.31
C ASN A 401 -25.20 3.30 10.66
N TYR A 402 -24.98 2.26 9.86
CA TYR A 402 -25.62 0.94 10.01
C TYR A 402 -27.15 0.94 9.90
N ARG A 403 -27.74 1.97 9.28
CA ARG A 403 -29.18 2.07 9.04
C ARG A 403 -29.46 2.39 7.59
N LEU A 404 -30.51 1.79 7.04
CA LEU A 404 -31.03 2.17 5.73
C LEU A 404 -31.65 3.56 5.82
N GLN A 405 -31.19 4.49 4.98
CA GLN A 405 -31.71 5.84 4.93
C GLN A 405 -32.02 6.27 3.49
N PRO A 406 -33.10 7.04 3.26
CA PRO A 406 -33.39 7.63 1.97
C PRO A 406 -32.31 8.65 1.60
N LEU A 407 -32.02 8.82 0.32
CA LEU A 407 -31.01 9.78 -0.10
C LEU A 407 -31.33 11.22 0.32
N ASP A 408 -30.39 11.85 1.01
CA ASP A 408 -30.29 13.29 1.24
C ASP A 408 -28.88 13.78 0.90
N LYS A 409 -28.60 15.07 1.10
CA LYS A 409 -27.27 15.64 0.79
C LYS A 409 -26.14 14.99 1.61
N SER A 410 -26.40 14.58 2.85
CA SER A 410 -25.38 14.03 3.75
C SER A 410 -25.06 12.58 3.40
N ASN A 411 -26.07 11.73 3.33
CA ASN A 411 -25.86 10.29 3.14
C ASN A 411 -25.64 9.92 1.67
N ARG A 412 -26.04 10.74 0.70
CA ARG A 412 -25.75 10.46 -0.72
C ARG A 412 -24.26 10.43 -1.01
N ARG A 413 -23.45 11.26 -0.33
CA ARG A 413 -22.00 11.33 -0.55
C ARG A 413 -21.22 10.22 0.16
N TYR A 414 -21.68 9.79 1.33
CA TYR A 414 -20.91 8.90 2.21
C TYR A 414 -21.69 7.67 2.72
N GLY A 415 -22.90 7.45 2.25
CA GLY A 415 -23.65 6.23 2.51
C GLY A 415 -23.15 5.11 1.63
N GLU A 416 -23.04 3.91 2.19
CA GLU A 416 -22.66 2.72 1.44
C GLU A 416 -23.82 2.26 0.54
N GLY A 417 -23.54 2.15 -0.76
CA GLY A 417 -24.50 1.82 -1.81
C GLY A 417 -24.28 0.46 -2.45
N LEU A 418 -24.35 0.41 -3.78
CA LEU A 418 -24.15 -0.81 -4.56
C LEU A 418 -22.70 -1.27 -4.46
N ARG A 419 -22.44 -2.57 -4.57
CA ARG A 419 -21.07 -3.08 -4.69
C ARG A 419 -20.71 -3.33 -6.14
N MET A 420 -19.62 -2.75 -6.59
CA MET A 420 -19.13 -2.94 -7.97
C MET A 420 -18.24 -4.19 -8.06
N PRO A 421 -18.12 -4.82 -9.25
CA PRO A 421 -17.11 -5.85 -9.48
C PRO A 421 -15.69 -5.34 -9.17
N GLY A 422 -14.79 -6.23 -8.74
CA GLY A 422 -13.49 -5.82 -8.21
C GLY A 422 -12.57 -5.19 -9.23
N GLN A 423 -12.78 -5.51 -10.50
CA GLN A 423 -12.02 -5.02 -11.64
C GLN A 423 -12.94 -4.23 -12.58
N PHE A 424 -13.96 -3.56 -12.03
CA PHE A 424 -14.93 -2.83 -12.82
C PHE A 424 -14.25 -1.77 -13.71
N GLY A 425 -14.61 -1.73 -14.99
CA GLY A 425 -14.01 -0.84 -15.98
C GLY A 425 -12.68 -1.31 -16.58
N LEU A 426 -12.09 -2.41 -16.11
CA LEU A 426 -10.82 -2.90 -16.64
C LEU A 426 -11.00 -3.91 -17.76
N LYS A 427 -10.20 -3.75 -18.83
CA LYS A 427 -10.09 -4.75 -19.89
C LYS A 427 -9.36 -6.00 -19.41
N GLU A 428 -8.35 -5.81 -18.56
CA GLU A 428 -7.51 -6.87 -18.01
C GLU A 428 -7.35 -6.75 -16.50
N ALA A 429 -7.17 -7.88 -15.84
CA ALA A 429 -6.90 -7.91 -14.42
C ALA A 429 -5.55 -7.23 -14.16
N PRO A 430 -5.49 -6.26 -13.27
CA PRO A 430 -4.24 -5.59 -13.02
C PRO A 430 -3.26 -6.56 -12.35
N VAL A 431 -1.98 -6.32 -12.59
CA VAL A 431 -0.88 -7.08 -12.01
C VAL A 431 -0.03 -6.16 -11.15
N ASN A 432 0.66 -6.75 -10.18
CA ASN A 432 1.71 -6.13 -9.37
C ASN A 432 1.24 -4.92 -8.55
N GLN A 433 -0.05 -4.88 -8.18
CA GLN A 433 -0.67 -3.76 -7.44
C GLN A 433 -0.45 -3.81 -5.93
N VAL A 434 0.53 -4.58 -5.47
CA VAL A 434 0.69 -4.93 -4.06
C VAL A 434 0.95 -3.69 -3.18
N GLN A 435 1.62 -2.69 -3.74
CA GLN A 435 1.97 -1.42 -3.09
C GLN A 435 1.37 -0.22 -3.86
N HIS A 436 0.30 -0.43 -4.63
CA HIS A 436 -0.43 0.67 -5.28
C HIS A 436 -1.55 1.19 -4.40
N ARG A 437 -1.39 2.42 -3.88
CA ARG A 437 -2.43 3.06 -3.09
C ARG A 437 -3.46 3.71 -4.02
N ARG A 438 -4.73 3.58 -3.65
CA ARG A 438 -5.86 4.20 -4.35
C ARG A 438 -6.56 5.18 -3.43
N TRP A 439 -7.23 6.14 -4.04
CA TRP A 439 -8.18 7.00 -3.37
C TRP A 439 -9.50 6.24 -3.13
N PHE A 440 -9.99 6.31 -1.89
CA PHE A 440 -11.31 5.80 -1.52
C PHE A 440 -12.15 6.86 -0.80
N LEU A 441 -13.46 6.61 -0.69
CA LEU A 441 -14.41 7.50 0.00
C LEU A 441 -14.04 7.76 1.47
N GLU A 442 -13.40 6.79 2.12
CA GLU A 442 -12.90 6.94 3.48
C GLU A 442 -11.86 8.07 3.58
N ASP A 443 -10.97 8.20 2.57
CA ASP A 443 -9.96 9.27 2.52
C ASP A 443 -10.64 10.63 2.30
N GLN A 444 -11.60 10.71 1.38
CA GLN A 444 -12.31 11.95 1.05
C GLN A 444 -13.10 12.48 2.25
N ARG A 445 -13.82 11.59 2.93
CA ARG A 445 -14.68 11.96 4.08
C ARG A 445 -13.88 12.72 5.14
N LEU A 446 -12.66 12.27 5.45
CA LEU A 446 -11.81 12.89 6.47
C LEU A 446 -11.35 14.29 6.07
N MET A 447 -11.08 14.51 4.79
CA MET A 447 -10.63 15.78 4.21
C MET A 447 -11.71 16.88 4.15
N GLU A 448 -12.99 16.52 4.28
CA GLU A 448 -14.11 17.47 4.36
C GLU A 448 -14.47 17.86 5.80
N LEU A 449 -13.93 17.17 6.80
CA LEU A 449 -14.20 17.49 8.20
C LEU A 449 -13.45 18.75 8.62
N SER A 450 -14.18 19.69 9.23
CA SER A 450 -13.54 20.74 10.04
C SER A 450 -12.76 20.12 11.20
N ASP A 451 -11.83 20.88 11.78
CA ASP A 451 -11.01 20.41 12.89
C ASP A 451 -11.83 19.83 14.05
N GLN A 452 -12.93 20.50 14.43
CA GLN A 452 -13.82 20.03 15.49
C GLN A 452 -14.54 18.73 15.10
N GLN A 453 -15.01 18.63 13.85
CA GLN A 453 -15.68 17.42 13.35
C GLN A 453 -14.71 16.25 13.23
N TYR A 454 -13.46 16.49 12.80
CA TYR A 454 -12.43 15.49 12.75
C TYR A 454 -12.12 14.97 14.14
N LEU A 455 -11.91 15.85 15.13
CA LEU A 455 -11.66 15.43 16.50
C LEU A 455 -12.81 14.56 17.04
N GLN A 456 -14.07 14.94 16.78
CA GLN A 456 -15.21 14.13 17.17
C GLN A 456 -15.20 12.76 16.47
N ASP A 457 -15.04 12.72 15.14
CA ASP A 457 -14.93 11.46 14.37
C ASP A 457 -13.80 10.58 14.89
N TYR A 458 -12.65 11.17 15.17
CA TYR A 458 -11.47 10.49 15.65
C TYR A 458 -11.71 9.85 17.01
N MET A 459 -12.33 10.57 17.94
CA MET A 459 -12.69 10.02 19.25
C MET A 459 -13.72 8.90 19.12
N ASP A 460 -14.74 9.05 18.27
CA ASP A 460 -15.79 8.03 18.11
C ASP A 460 -15.29 6.77 17.39
N ARG A 461 -14.34 6.92 16.46
CA ARG A 461 -13.83 5.84 15.61
C ARG A 461 -12.61 5.15 16.20
N ILE A 462 -11.64 5.93 16.69
CA ILE A 462 -10.34 5.43 17.17
C ILE A 462 -10.31 5.29 18.69
N GLN A 463 -10.93 6.20 19.45
CA GLN A 463 -10.90 6.18 20.93
C GLN A 463 -12.29 6.11 21.59
N PRO A 464 -13.20 5.24 21.13
CA PRO A 464 -14.54 5.21 21.70
C PRO A 464 -14.49 4.72 23.15
N PRO A 465 -15.45 5.11 24.02
CA PRO A 465 -15.45 4.69 25.43
C PRO A 465 -15.39 3.16 25.63
N ASP A 466 -15.94 2.39 24.69
CA ASP A 466 -15.98 0.93 24.65
C ASP A 466 -14.85 0.29 23.81
N TRP A 467 -13.75 1.01 23.52
CA TRP A 467 -12.66 0.53 22.64
C TRP A 467 -12.09 -0.84 23.04
N ARG A 468 -12.12 -1.20 24.34
CA ARG A 468 -11.67 -2.50 24.85
C ARG A 468 -12.49 -3.67 24.31
N ASN A 469 -13.72 -3.41 23.86
CA ASN A 469 -14.62 -4.38 23.25
C ASN A 469 -14.55 -4.38 21.72
N ARG A 470 -13.65 -3.57 21.14
CA ARG A 470 -13.49 -3.38 19.69
C ARG A 470 -12.08 -3.82 19.26
N PRO A 471 -11.87 -5.12 18.95
CA PRO A 471 -10.55 -5.65 18.64
C PRO A 471 -9.70 -4.82 17.65
N PRO A 472 -10.27 -4.23 16.57
CA PRO A 472 -9.48 -3.46 15.61
C PRO A 472 -8.80 -2.20 16.19
N VAL A 473 -9.33 -1.60 17.27
CA VAL A 473 -8.80 -0.35 17.84
C VAL A 473 -8.04 -0.54 19.14
N ILE A 474 -8.00 -1.77 19.68
CA ILE A 474 -7.25 -2.10 20.90
C ILE A 474 -5.77 -1.69 20.78
N PRO A 475 -5.04 -2.05 19.70
CA PRO A 475 -3.62 -1.68 19.58
C PRO A 475 -3.38 -0.17 19.62
N PHE A 476 -4.22 0.60 18.93
CA PHE A 476 -4.12 2.06 18.88
C PHE A 476 -4.30 2.69 20.27
N ASN A 477 -5.30 2.24 21.03
CA ASN A 477 -5.57 2.78 22.36
C ASN A 477 -4.52 2.36 23.38
N ASN A 478 -4.01 1.12 23.31
CA ASN A 478 -2.90 0.68 24.16
C ASN A 478 -1.66 1.53 23.92
N LEU A 479 -1.29 1.75 22.66
CA LEU A 479 -0.15 2.59 22.31
C LEU A 479 -0.35 4.05 22.74
N ARG A 480 -1.56 4.61 22.60
CA ARG A 480 -1.86 5.96 23.07
C ARG A 480 -1.72 6.11 24.58
N ILE A 481 -2.20 5.12 25.35
CA ILE A 481 -2.02 5.11 26.82
C ILE A 481 -0.54 5.20 27.15
N VAL A 482 0.29 4.44 26.42
CA VAL A 482 1.74 4.45 26.56
C VAL A 482 2.33 5.82 26.25
N LYS A 483 2.00 6.36 25.08
CA LYS A 483 2.42 7.69 24.65
C LYS A 483 2.07 8.77 25.68
N SER A 484 0.90 8.67 26.30
CA SER A 484 0.42 9.65 27.29
C SER A 484 1.23 9.69 28.58
N PHE A 485 1.98 8.64 28.92
CA PHE A 485 2.87 8.65 30.09
C PHE A 485 4.34 8.86 29.75
N LEU A 486 4.74 8.87 28.47
CA LEU A 486 6.12 9.20 28.07
C LEU A 486 6.63 10.51 28.68
N PRO A 487 5.81 11.60 28.80
CA PRO A 487 6.28 12.83 29.44
C PRO A 487 6.72 12.66 30.90
N ALA A 488 6.24 11.63 31.59
CA ALA A 488 6.59 11.32 32.97
C ALA A 488 7.79 10.35 33.10
N LEU A 489 8.31 9.84 31.98
CA LEU A 489 9.40 8.88 31.96
C LEU A 489 10.73 9.56 31.56
N PRO A 490 11.86 9.13 32.16
CA PRO A 490 13.16 9.45 31.59
C PRO A 490 13.35 8.71 30.27
N PHE A 491 13.96 9.36 29.28
CA PHE A 491 14.27 8.71 28.02
C PHE A 491 15.34 7.61 28.21
N LYS A 492 15.04 6.42 27.68
CA LYS A 492 15.98 5.32 27.53
C LYS A 492 15.69 4.63 26.19
N PRO A 493 16.72 4.36 25.36
CA PRO A 493 16.51 3.68 24.10
C PRO A 493 16.01 2.24 24.35
N VAL A 494 14.91 1.88 23.67
CA VAL A 494 14.36 0.51 23.70
C VAL A 494 15.10 -0.39 22.70
N PRO A 495 15.02 -1.73 22.82
CA PRO A 495 15.76 -2.65 21.94
C PRO A 495 15.58 -2.39 20.44
N GLN A 496 14.37 -2.02 19.99
CA GLN A 496 14.11 -1.71 18.58
C GLN A 496 14.90 -0.49 18.08
N MET A 497 15.19 0.50 18.94
CA MET A 497 16.02 1.65 18.57
C MET A 497 17.50 1.26 18.37
N ALA A 498 18.02 0.38 19.25
CA ALA A 498 19.36 -0.18 19.07
C ALA A 498 19.43 -1.05 17.82
N ARG A 499 18.37 -1.80 17.53
CA ARG A 499 18.29 -2.62 16.34
C ARG A 499 18.23 -1.80 15.04
N LEU A 500 17.57 -0.63 15.06
CA LEU A 500 17.57 0.31 13.94
C LEU A 500 18.99 0.84 13.64
N PHE A 501 19.79 1.09 14.68
CA PHE A 501 21.20 1.42 14.50
C PHE A 501 21.98 0.25 13.88
N ASN A 502 21.74 -0.99 14.30
CA ASN A 502 22.37 -2.16 13.68
C ASN A 502 21.99 -2.33 12.20
N VAL A 503 20.75 -1.99 11.81
CA VAL A 503 20.34 -1.93 10.39
C VAL A 503 21.22 -0.94 9.65
N ARG A 504 21.38 0.28 10.18
CA ARG A 504 22.23 1.32 9.56
C ARG A 504 23.66 0.83 9.34
N GLU A 505 24.26 0.20 10.34
CA GLU A 505 25.66 -0.24 10.30
C GLU A 505 25.91 -1.41 9.36
N ARG A 506 24.91 -2.28 9.15
CA ARG A 506 25.01 -3.43 8.23
C ARG A 506 24.73 -3.07 6.77
N LEU A 507 24.10 -1.94 6.50
CA LEU A 507 23.81 -1.49 5.14
C LEU A 507 25.08 -0.96 4.44
N ASP A 508 25.38 -1.50 3.27
CA ASP A 508 26.48 -1.02 2.43
C ASP A 508 26.18 0.35 1.80
N ALA A 509 24.89 0.65 1.64
CA ALA A 509 24.38 1.92 1.15
C ALA A 509 24.14 2.93 2.28
N PRO A 510 24.18 4.25 1.99
CA PRO A 510 23.72 5.25 2.95
C PRO A 510 22.23 5.04 3.26
N MET A 511 21.85 5.31 4.51
CA MET A 511 20.46 5.27 4.95
C MET A 511 19.99 6.68 5.31
N LEU A 512 18.87 7.10 4.71
CA LEU A 512 18.11 8.28 5.09
C LEU A 512 16.96 7.85 6.01
N LEU A 513 17.12 8.05 7.30
CA LEU A 513 16.06 7.87 8.30
C LEU A 513 15.16 9.09 8.32
N ILE A 514 13.86 8.90 8.10
CA ILE A 514 12.87 9.98 8.10
C ILE A 514 11.90 9.73 9.24
N MET A 515 11.87 10.64 10.21
CA MET A 515 10.84 10.65 11.23
C MET A 515 9.54 11.16 10.61
N ASN A 516 8.67 10.21 10.27
CA ASN A 516 7.44 10.41 9.52
C ASN A 516 6.44 11.28 10.30
N PRO A 517 5.59 12.08 9.62
CA PRO A 517 4.45 12.72 10.26
C PRO A 517 3.60 11.72 11.05
N GLU A 518 3.15 12.16 12.23
CA GLU A 518 2.20 11.44 13.08
C GLU A 518 0.97 12.31 13.30
N ASN A 519 -0.21 11.68 13.44
CA ASN A 519 -1.45 12.42 13.60
C ASN A 519 -1.36 13.41 14.77
N PRO A 520 -1.64 14.71 14.57
CA PRO A 520 -1.58 15.73 15.64
C PRO A 520 -2.35 15.37 16.91
N VAL A 521 -3.45 14.61 16.79
CA VAL A 521 -4.23 14.15 17.96
C VAL A 521 -3.42 13.18 18.84
N GLU A 522 -2.53 12.40 18.23
CA GLU A 522 -1.66 11.44 18.91
C GLU A 522 -0.36 12.06 19.34
N SER A 523 0.29 12.86 18.49
CA SER A 523 1.55 13.52 18.85
C SER A 523 1.38 14.52 20.01
N ALA A 524 0.22 15.17 20.12
CA ALA A 524 -0.06 16.15 21.17
C ALA A 524 0.10 15.62 22.61
N VAL A 525 0.03 14.30 22.85
CA VAL A 525 0.18 13.75 24.20
C VAL A 525 1.64 13.59 24.63
N PHE A 526 2.61 13.68 23.71
CA PHE A 526 4.02 13.43 24.02
C PHE A 526 5.03 14.35 23.33
N SER A 527 4.73 14.96 22.19
CA SER A 527 5.71 15.72 21.38
C SER A 527 6.31 16.92 22.13
N GLY A 528 5.54 17.55 23.03
CA GLY A 528 6.03 18.65 23.87
C GLY A 528 6.91 18.24 25.06
N SER A 529 7.23 16.95 25.23
CA SER A 529 7.93 16.44 26.41
C SER A 529 9.45 16.38 26.25
N GLN A 530 10.17 16.38 27.39
CA GLN A 530 11.61 16.11 27.40
C GLN A 530 11.95 14.73 26.84
N TYR A 531 11.12 13.72 27.12
CA TYR A 531 11.29 12.37 26.57
C TYR A 531 11.39 12.39 25.04
N PHE A 532 10.50 13.14 24.38
CA PHE A 532 10.49 13.24 22.93
C PHE A 532 11.70 13.99 22.38
N GLN A 533 12.11 15.08 23.02
CA GLN A 533 13.31 15.82 22.65
C GLN A 533 14.58 14.95 22.76
N ASP A 534 14.68 14.16 23.83
CA ASP A 534 15.78 13.23 24.04
C ASP A 534 15.76 12.09 23.02
N PHE A 535 14.57 11.58 22.69
CA PHE A 535 14.37 10.57 21.64
C PHE A 535 14.83 11.06 20.27
N VAL A 536 14.40 12.25 19.85
CA VAL A 536 14.83 12.87 18.58
C VAL A 536 16.34 13.12 18.58
N THR A 537 16.87 13.62 19.70
CA THR A 537 18.33 13.83 19.86
C THR A 537 19.10 12.53 19.75
N TYR A 538 18.58 11.44 20.32
CA TYR A 538 19.16 10.11 20.19
C TYR A 538 19.18 9.64 18.74
N LEU A 539 18.06 9.72 18.01
CA LEU A 539 18.02 9.33 16.60
C LEU A 539 18.97 10.16 15.73
N ARG A 540 18.98 11.49 15.92
CA ARG A 540 19.89 12.40 15.22
C ARG A 540 21.36 12.04 15.48
N LYS A 541 21.70 11.65 16.71
CA LYS A 541 23.06 11.22 17.05
C LYS A 541 23.44 9.90 16.40
N GLN A 542 22.53 8.92 16.37
CA GLN A 542 22.81 7.59 15.80
C GLN A 542 22.84 7.59 14.26
N HIS A 543 22.09 8.48 13.62
CA HIS A 543 21.95 8.52 12.16
C HIS A 543 22.59 9.74 11.49
N SER A 544 23.19 10.66 12.27
CA SER A 544 23.97 11.82 11.81
C SER A 544 23.31 12.57 10.64
N SER A 545 24.05 12.85 9.56
CA SER A 545 23.57 13.53 8.35
C SER A 545 22.50 12.75 7.57
N GLY A 546 22.18 11.52 7.97
CA GLY A 546 21.13 10.68 7.39
C GLY A 546 19.83 10.73 8.20
N PHE A 547 19.54 11.79 8.94
CA PHE A 547 18.30 11.94 9.70
C PHE A 547 17.51 13.19 9.29
N ALA A 548 16.24 13.01 8.95
CA ALA A 548 15.29 14.08 8.68
C ALA A 548 14.09 13.98 9.62
N GLU A 549 13.68 15.11 10.18
CA GLU A 549 12.55 15.22 11.10
C GLU A 549 11.45 16.05 10.43
N ILE A 550 10.31 15.42 10.16
CA ILE A 550 9.15 16.04 9.51
C ILE A 550 7.84 15.67 10.22
N HIS A 551 7.92 15.35 11.52
CA HIS A 551 6.87 14.66 12.26
C HIS A 551 5.58 15.49 12.45
N ASP A 552 5.64 16.80 12.26
CA ASP A 552 4.59 17.79 12.48
C ASP A 552 4.15 18.53 11.20
N GLU A 553 4.64 18.12 10.03
CA GLU A 553 4.40 18.84 8.76
C GLU A 553 3.00 18.60 8.16
N LEU A 554 2.16 17.73 8.76
CA LEU A 554 0.89 17.30 8.18
C LEU A 554 -0.33 17.51 9.12
N PRO A 555 -1.42 18.16 8.66
CA PRO A 555 -2.66 18.30 9.45
C PRO A 555 -3.39 16.97 9.67
N MET A 556 -4.25 16.91 10.70
CA MET A 556 -4.91 15.67 11.15
C MET A 556 -5.82 15.02 10.10
N GLN A 557 -6.49 15.80 9.24
CA GLN A 557 -7.39 15.29 8.20
C GLN A 557 -6.68 14.41 7.17
N TYR A 558 -5.37 14.58 7.02
CA TYR A 558 -4.56 13.80 6.10
C TYR A 558 -4.16 12.45 6.67
N PHE A 559 -4.61 12.09 7.88
CA PHE A 559 -4.38 10.78 8.49
C PHE A 559 -5.66 9.95 8.57
N ALA A 560 -5.59 8.71 8.09
CA ALA A 560 -6.67 7.74 8.20
C ALA A 560 -6.83 7.23 9.63
N ASP A 561 -5.74 7.15 10.39
CA ASP A 561 -5.69 6.64 11.76
C ASP A 561 -4.55 7.34 12.56
N PRO A 562 -4.07 6.83 13.71
CA PRO A 562 -2.97 7.43 14.45
C PRO A 562 -1.69 7.76 13.64
N HIS A 563 -1.37 7.00 12.59
CA HIS A 563 -0.05 7.10 11.94
C HIS A 563 -0.05 6.82 10.43
N HIS A 564 -1.12 6.29 9.86
CA HIS A 564 -1.23 6.11 8.42
C HIS A 564 -1.84 7.33 7.74
N PHE A 565 -1.20 7.78 6.67
CA PHE A 565 -1.79 8.83 5.82
C PHE A 565 -3.07 8.35 5.16
N THR A 566 -3.91 9.30 4.76
CA THR A 566 -4.88 9.15 3.67
C THR A 566 -4.16 9.15 2.32
N TYR A 567 -4.86 8.83 1.23
CA TYR A 567 -4.29 9.01 -0.13
C TYR A 567 -3.82 10.46 -0.35
N PHE A 568 -4.59 11.43 0.14
CA PHE A 568 -4.23 12.85 0.08
C PHE A 568 -3.00 13.21 0.89
N GLY A 569 -2.82 12.59 2.07
CA GLY A 569 -1.63 12.82 2.91
C GLY A 569 -0.36 12.35 2.21
N MET A 570 -0.45 11.19 1.56
CA MET A 570 0.62 10.66 0.72
C MET A 570 0.94 11.59 -0.46
N LEU A 571 -0.07 12.06 -1.21
CA LEU A 571 0.16 13.02 -2.30
C LEU A 571 0.81 14.32 -1.80
N ARG A 572 0.32 14.86 -0.68
CA ARG A 572 0.84 16.10 -0.10
C ARG A 572 2.30 15.99 0.33
N MET A 573 2.69 14.84 0.87
CA MET A 573 4.05 14.61 1.36
C MET A 573 5.01 14.11 0.27
N ALA A 574 4.53 13.65 -0.90
CA ALA A 574 5.40 13.12 -1.95
C ALA A 574 6.50 14.10 -2.42
N PRO A 575 6.21 15.38 -2.73
CA PRO A 575 7.25 16.36 -3.07
C PRO A 575 8.27 16.55 -1.94
N ARG A 576 7.80 16.51 -0.69
CA ARG A 576 8.64 16.67 0.49
C ARG A 576 9.62 15.50 0.69
N TYR A 577 9.16 14.26 0.53
CA TYR A 577 10.06 13.09 0.54
C TYR A 577 11.08 13.16 -0.59
N ALA A 578 10.67 13.61 -1.78
CA ALA A 578 11.59 13.78 -2.90
C ALA A 578 12.68 14.83 -2.59
N ASP A 579 12.36 15.93 -1.88
CA ASP A 579 13.34 16.94 -1.45
C ASP A 579 14.41 16.32 -0.54
N LEU A 580 13.95 15.51 0.43
CA LEU A 580 14.83 14.87 1.41
C LEU A 580 15.74 13.82 0.76
N ILE A 581 15.20 13.05 -0.19
CA ILE A 581 15.95 12.05 -0.94
C ILE A 581 17.01 12.71 -1.83
N GLU A 582 16.63 13.76 -2.56
CA GLU A 582 17.54 14.55 -3.37
C GLU A 582 18.69 15.14 -2.53
N ALA A 583 18.37 15.74 -1.39
CA ALA A 583 19.36 16.28 -0.46
C ALA A 583 20.33 15.19 0.06
N ALA A 584 19.82 14.01 0.40
CA ALA A 584 20.64 12.88 0.85
C ALA A 584 21.60 12.37 -0.26
N LEU A 585 21.13 12.31 -1.51
CA LEU A 585 21.94 11.93 -2.66
C LEU A 585 23.02 12.98 -3.00
N ALA A 586 22.70 14.27 -2.88
CA ALA A 586 23.64 15.36 -3.09
C ALA A 586 24.78 15.36 -2.06
N HIS A 587 24.45 15.17 -0.78
CA HIS A 587 25.44 15.10 0.31
C HIS A 587 26.44 13.95 0.10
N ARG A 588 25.99 12.79 -0.40
CA ARG A 588 26.87 11.67 -0.77
C ARG A 588 27.86 12.04 -1.87
N SER A 589 27.39 12.78 -2.87
CA SER A 589 28.21 13.21 -4.01
C SER A 589 29.31 14.19 -3.55
N ALA A 590 28.97 15.13 -2.67
CA ALA A 590 29.93 16.05 -2.06
C ALA A 590 31.04 15.31 -1.29
N ILE A 591 30.67 14.36 -0.41
CA ILE A 591 31.63 13.53 0.33
C ILE A 591 32.56 12.77 -0.62
N ARG A 592 32.03 12.13 -1.67
CA ARG A 592 32.83 11.37 -2.65
C ARG A 592 33.78 12.26 -3.46
N SER A 593 33.39 13.50 -3.71
CA SER A 593 34.21 14.48 -4.43
C SER A 593 35.27 15.19 -3.57
N GLY A 594 35.30 14.92 -2.24
CA GLY A 594 36.24 15.57 -1.33
C GLY A 594 35.96 17.05 -1.09
N VAL A 595 34.77 17.53 -1.45
CA VAL A 595 34.32 18.90 -1.20
C VAL A 595 33.70 18.91 0.20
N GLN A 596 34.41 19.51 1.17
CA GLN A 596 33.95 19.73 2.54
C GLN A 596 32.97 20.90 2.65
#